data_AF-A0A8T3X9E4-F1
#
_entry.id   AF-A0A8T3X9E4-F1
#
_cell.length_a   1.000
_cell.length_b   1.000
_cell.length_c   1.000
_cell.angle_alpha   90.00
_cell.angle_beta   90.00
_cell.angle_gamma   90.00
#
_symmetry.space_group_name_H-M   'P 1'
#
loop_
_entity.id
_entity.type
_entity.pdbx_description
1 polymer ?
#
loop_
_entity_poly.entity_id
_entity_poly.type
_entity_poly.pdbx_seq_one_letter_code
_entity_poly.pdbx_strand_id
1 'polypeptide(L)'
;MVTKAYDEVRSGKVPKNFDVDLIIAGLDEDPPNFVTHETSFISPRPPPRDFSIVTYDKSGELVYHTYTASIGSASDTADRFINEFLETVNPRQPYLGLVRCAQVVMEAHRIAEKRHRGSVGERDQLVWINDNPTFQETSEKETSLLGSSLRLKAQGLLTGEVVNEVFKVILNRDNSERDAATRVRDKLREILLSDSDGARRLLDYVLFGRN
;
A
#
# COMPACT_ATOMS: atom_id res chain seq x y z
N MET A 1 -18.29 -8.45 0.97
CA MET A 1 -18.39 -7.50 -0.17
C MET A 1 -17.80 -8.08 -1.46
N VAL A 2 -16.60 -8.68 -1.40
CA VAL A 2 -15.89 -9.20 -2.58
C VAL A 2 -16.57 -10.46 -3.12
N THR A 3 -17.10 -11.33 -2.26
CA THR A 3 -17.92 -12.49 -2.67
C THR A 3 -19.12 -12.10 -3.52
N LYS A 4 -19.82 -11.00 -3.18
CA LYS A 4 -20.97 -10.51 -3.95
C LYS A 4 -20.54 -9.98 -5.33
N ALA A 5 -19.45 -9.21 -5.38
CA ALA A 5 -18.90 -8.72 -6.65
C ALA A 5 -18.47 -9.89 -7.55
N TYR A 6 -17.84 -10.91 -6.97
CA TYR A 6 -17.50 -12.15 -7.66
C TYR A 6 -18.74 -12.87 -8.22
N ASP A 7 -19.79 -13.05 -7.42
CA ASP A 7 -21.02 -13.71 -7.87
C ASP A 7 -21.71 -12.94 -9.00
N GLU A 8 -21.70 -11.61 -8.95
CA GLU A 8 -22.26 -10.77 -10.01
C GLU A 8 -21.48 -10.88 -11.32
N VAL A 9 -20.14 -10.91 -11.25
CA VAL A 9 -19.30 -11.12 -12.43
C VAL A 9 -19.47 -12.54 -12.97
N ARG A 10 -19.40 -13.57 -12.12
CA ARG A 10 -19.53 -14.98 -12.52
C ARG A 10 -20.91 -15.28 -13.11
N SER A 11 -21.96 -14.66 -12.60
CA SER A 11 -23.32 -14.81 -13.14
C SER A 11 -23.55 -14.07 -14.46
N GLY A 12 -22.54 -13.38 -15.00
CA GLY A 12 -22.62 -12.65 -16.26
C GLY A 12 -23.44 -11.36 -16.17
N LYS A 13 -23.71 -10.86 -14.96
CA LYS A 13 -24.38 -9.57 -14.76
C LYS A 13 -23.44 -8.40 -15.04
N VAL A 14 -22.14 -8.62 -14.93
CA VAL A 14 -21.10 -7.67 -15.32
C VAL A 14 -20.74 -7.93 -16.80
N PRO A 15 -20.83 -6.92 -17.68
CA PRO A 15 -20.46 -7.04 -19.09
C PRO A 15 -19.05 -7.62 -19.29
N LYS A 16 -18.85 -8.48 -20.28
CA LYS A 16 -17.58 -9.19 -20.50
C LYS A 16 -16.51 -8.38 -21.25
N ASN A 17 -16.81 -7.14 -21.62
CA ASN A 17 -15.93 -6.30 -22.45
C ASN A 17 -15.73 -4.94 -21.78
N PHE A 18 -14.85 -4.89 -20.78
CA PHE A 18 -14.35 -3.64 -20.23
C PHE A 18 -12.91 -3.44 -20.70
N ASP A 19 -12.58 -2.25 -21.21
CA ASP A 19 -11.20 -1.86 -21.56
C ASP A 19 -10.35 -1.54 -20.30
N VAL A 20 -10.71 -2.09 -19.14
CA VAL A 20 -10.05 -1.86 -17.85
C VAL A 20 -9.88 -3.17 -17.10
N ASP A 21 -8.71 -3.34 -16.49
CA ASP A 21 -8.51 -4.35 -15.47
C ASP A 21 -8.97 -3.78 -14.12
N LEU A 22 -9.57 -4.62 -13.27
CA LEU A 22 -10.07 -4.23 -11.96
C LEU A 22 -9.35 -5.02 -10.87
N ILE A 23 -9.10 -4.34 -9.75
CA ILE A 23 -8.71 -4.96 -8.49
C ILE A 23 -9.77 -4.65 -7.45
N ILE A 24 -10.25 -5.70 -6.78
CA ILE A 24 -11.26 -5.60 -5.72
C ILE A 24 -10.62 -6.19 -4.46
N ALA A 25 -10.47 -5.35 -3.44
CA ALA A 25 -9.99 -5.75 -2.14
C ALA A 25 -11.01 -5.35 -1.06
N GLY A 26 -11.21 -6.21 -0.07
CA GLY A 26 -12.18 -5.92 0.97
C GLY A 26 -12.23 -6.95 2.06
N LEU A 27 -13.10 -6.69 3.04
CA LEU A 27 -13.39 -7.63 4.10
C LEU A 27 -14.65 -8.46 3.79
N ASP A 28 -14.60 -9.77 3.97
CA ASP A 28 -15.70 -10.72 3.78
C ASP A 28 -15.95 -11.54 5.05
N GLU A 29 -17.18 -11.54 5.56
CA GLU A 29 -17.54 -12.37 6.72
C GLU A 29 -17.50 -13.88 6.40
N ASP A 30 -17.67 -14.23 5.12
CA ASP A 30 -17.60 -15.59 4.58
C ASP A 30 -16.69 -15.58 3.34
N PRO A 31 -15.35 -15.70 3.50
CA PRO A 31 -14.45 -15.90 2.38
C PRO A 31 -14.83 -17.22 1.69
N PRO A 32 -14.99 -17.27 0.37
CA PRO A 32 -15.37 -18.52 -0.25
C PRO A 32 -14.17 -19.47 -0.26
N ASN A 33 -14.42 -20.76 -0.05
CA ASN A 33 -13.39 -21.81 -0.13
C ASN A 33 -12.97 -22.01 -1.59
N PHE A 34 -12.01 -21.23 -2.08
CA PHE A 34 -11.53 -21.35 -3.46
C PHE A 34 -10.27 -22.21 -3.57
N VAL A 35 -10.15 -22.87 -4.72
CA VAL A 35 -8.88 -23.41 -5.20
C VAL A 35 -8.05 -22.21 -5.66
N THR A 36 -7.02 -21.84 -4.90
CA THR A 36 -6.07 -20.80 -5.29
C THR A 36 -5.31 -21.26 -6.53
N HIS A 37 -5.31 -20.48 -7.61
CA HIS A 37 -4.27 -20.64 -8.62
C HIS A 37 -2.98 -20.13 -8.00
N GLU A 38 -2.11 -21.06 -7.65
CA GLU A 38 -0.85 -20.82 -6.94
C GLU A 38 0.00 -19.77 -7.67
N THR A 39 0.01 -18.54 -7.16
CA THR A 39 1.16 -17.64 -7.32
C THR A 39 2.26 -18.07 -6.35
N SER A 40 2.79 -19.29 -6.54
CA SER A 40 4.08 -19.85 -6.05
C SER A 40 4.57 -19.55 -4.61
N PHE A 41 3.76 -18.98 -3.73
CA PHE A 41 4.11 -18.66 -2.35
C PHE A 41 3.18 -19.38 -1.38
N ILE A 42 3.71 -20.43 -0.76
CA ILE A 42 3.10 -21.07 0.40
C ILE A 42 3.50 -20.22 1.61
N SER A 43 2.75 -19.16 1.90
CA SER A 43 2.75 -18.64 3.26
C SER A 43 2.25 -19.75 4.20
N PRO A 44 2.93 -20.04 5.32
CA PRO A 44 2.60 -21.17 6.18
C PRO A 44 1.28 -21.01 6.97
N ARG A 45 0.56 -19.88 6.80
CA ARG A 45 -0.73 -19.65 7.44
C ARG A 45 -1.70 -19.02 6.44
N PRO A 46 -2.99 -19.43 6.43
CA PRO A 46 -4.00 -18.77 5.62
C PRO A 46 -4.13 -17.30 6.03
N PRO A 47 -4.51 -16.40 5.10
CA PRO A 47 -4.80 -15.01 5.42
C PRO A 47 -5.86 -14.90 6.54
N PRO A 48 -6.04 -13.73 7.19
CA PRO A 48 -7.14 -13.55 8.11
C PRO A 48 -8.41 -13.95 7.36
N ARG A 49 -9.30 -14.72 8.01
CA ARG A 49 -10.50 -15.28 7.36
C ARG A 49 -11.26 -14.20 6.59
N ASP A 50 -11.17 -12.96 7.03
CA ASP A 50 -12.08 -11.96 6.53
C ASP A 50 -11.46 -11.07 5.45
N PHE A 51 -10.28 -11.32 4.86
CA PHE A 51 -9.71 -10.47 3.80
C PHE A 51 -9.56 -11.18 2.45
N SER A 52 -10.10 -10.55 1.41
CA SER A 52 -10.12 -11.08 0.03
C SER A 52 -9.56 -10.08 -0.97
N ILE A 53 -8.71 -10.53 -1.89
CA ILE A 53 -8.28 -9.79 -3.09
C ILE A 53 -8.68 -10.58 -4.33
N VAL A 54 -9.33 -9.90 -5.27
CA VAL A 54 -9.71 -10.45 -6.57
C VAL A 54 -9.27 -9.48 -7.66
N THR A 55 -8.70 -10.01 -8.74
CA THR A 55 -8.53 -9.25 -9.98
C THR A 55 -9.52 -9.72 -11.03
N TYR A 56 -9.97 -8.80 -11.86
CA TYR A 56 -10.77 -9.06 -13.04
C TYR A 56 -10.05 -8.46 -14.24
N ASP A 57 -9.61 -9.29 -15.17
CA ASP A 57 -8.94 -8.79 -16.36
C ASP A 57 -9.93 -8.42 -17.46
N LYS A 58 -9.46 -7.67 -18.47
CA LYS A 58 -10.25 -7.30 -19.65
C LYS A 58 -10.83 -8.47 -20.45
N SER A 59 -10.33 -9.70 -20.26
CA SER A 59 -10.87 -10.91 -20.90
C SER A 59 -12.10 -11.46 -20.17
N GLY A 60 -12.37 -10.94 -18.98
CA GLY A 60 -13.41 -11.38 -18.09
C GLY A 60 -12.98 -12.50 -17.15
N GLU A 61 -11.67 -12.75 -17.03
CA GLU A 61 -11.13 -13.75 -16.11
C GLU A 61 -11.03 -13.17 -14.70
N LEU A 62 -11.54 -13.95 -13.73
CA LEU A 62 -11.48 -13.65 -12.30
C LEU A 62 -10.41 -14.49 -11.64
N VAL A 63 -9.47 -13.83 -10.95
CA VAL A 63 -8.38 -14.50 -10.24
C VAL A 63 -8.38 -14.08 -8.76
N TYR A 64 -8.34 -15.07 -7.88
CA TYR A 64 -8.22 -14.87 -6.44
C TYR A 64 -6.76 -14.80 -6.01
N HIS A 65 -6.44 -13.82 -5.16
CA HIS A 65 -5.11 -13.59 -4.65
C HIS A 65 -5.08 -13.67 -3.14
N THR A 66 -4.08 -14.37 -2.59
CA THR A 66 -4.01 -14.64 -1.15
C THR A 66 -3.36 -13.50 -0.36
N TYR A 67 -2.39 -12.79 -0.93
CA TYR A 67 -1.59 -11.79 -0.20
C TYR A 67 -1.47 -10.44 -0.88
N THR A 68 -1.33 -10.44 -2.20
CA THR A 68 -1.09 -9.23 -2.99
C THR A 68 -1.56 -9.46 -4.41
N ALA A 69 -1.96 -8.39 -5.08
CA ALA A 69 -2.17 -8.36 -6.50
C ALA A 69 -1.80 -6.97 -7.02
N SER A 70 -1.20 -6.93 -8.21
CA SER A 70 -0.95 -5.70 -8.96
C SER A 70 -1.60 -5.81 -10.33
N ILE A 71 -2.09 -4.68 -10.85
CA ILE A 71 -2.64 -4.58 -12.20
C ILE A 71 -1.94 -3.45 -12.97
N GLY A 72 -2.05 -3.46 -14.29
CA GLY A 72 -1.46 -2.45 -15.18
C GLY A 72 -0.08 -2.82 -15.74
N SER A 73 0.49 -1.91 -16.52
CA SER A 73 1.66 -2.16 -17.39
C SER A 73 2.97 -2.54 -16.66
N ALA A 74 3.04 -2.31 -15.36
CA ALA A 74 4.22 -2.58 -14.54
C ALA A 74 3.94 -3.49 -13.33
N SER A 75 2.81 -4.22 -13.34
CA SER A 75 2.39 -5.14 -12.27
C SER A 75 3.48 -6.14 -11.91
N ASP A 76 4.12 -6.78 -12.90
CA ASP A 76 5.21 -7.76 -12.70
C ASP A 76 6.37 -7.21 -11.87
N THR A 77 6.66 -5.91 -12.02
CA THR A 77 7.74 -5.24 -11.28
C THR A 77 7.33 -4.93 -9.85
N ALA A 78 6.08 -4.51 -9.64
CA ALA A 78 5.53 -4.28 -8.31
C ALA A 78 5.41 -5.61 -7.55
N ASP A 79 4.82 -6.64 -8.15
CA ASP A 79 4.62 -7.95 -7.54
C ASP A 79 5.95 -8.61 -7.17
N ARG A 80 6.97 -8.54 -8.04
CA ARG A 80 8.31 -9.05 -7.71
C ARG A 80 8.86 -8.40 -6.46
N PHE A 81 8.78 -7.08 -6.36
CA PHE A 81 9.28 -6.37 -5.17
C PHE A 81 8.49 -6.74 -3.91
N ILE A 82 7.16 -6.81 -4.01
CA ILE A 82 6.31 -7.18 -2.86
C ILE A 82 6.62 -8.61 -2.41
N ASN A 83 6.76 -9.55 -3.35
CA ASN A 83 7.08 -10.94 -3.03
C ASN A 83 8.48 -11.09 -2.42
N GLU A 84 9.50 -10.45 -3.00
CA GLU A 84 10.85 -10.38 -2.41
C GLU A 84 10.80 -9.81 -0.99
N PHE A 85 10.00 -8.78 -0.76
CA PHE A 85 9.81 -8.22 0.57
C PHE A 85 9.16 -9.24 1.52
N LEU A 86 8.06 -9.88 1.11
CA LEU A 86 7.33 -10.85 1.93
C LEU A 86 8.19 -12.06 2.32
N GLU A 87 9.13 -12.48 1.46
CA GLU A 87 10.12 -13.52 1.77
C GLU A 87 11.07 -13.14 2.92
N THR A 88 11.31 -11.84 3.14
CA THR A 88 12.15 -11.35 4.25
C THR A 88 11.40 -11.20 5.56
N VAL A 89 10.06 -11.21 5.53
CA VAL A 89 9.22 -11.05 6.72
C VAL A 89 9.27 -12.34 7.53
N ASN A 90 9.45 -12.22 8.85
CA ASN A 90 9.49 -13.38 9.73
C ASN A 90 8.18 -14.18 9.62
N PRO A 91 8.20 -15.46 9.22
CA PRO A 91 7.00 -16.28 9.08
C PRO A 91 6.24 -16.51 10.40
N ARG A 92 6.85 -16.15 11.55
CA ARG A 92 6.19 -16.15 12.87
C ARG A 92 5.35 -14.90 13.13
N GLN A 93 5.54 -13.81 12.37
CA GLN A 93 4.66 -12.65 12.40
C GLN A 93 3.50 -12.91 11.44
N PRO A 94 2.28 -13.12 11.95
CA PRO A 94 1.20 -13.64 11.12
C PRO A 94 0.73 -12.63 10.07
N TYR A 95 0.85 -11.32 10.32
CA TYR A 95 0.43 -10.26 9.41
C TYR A 95 1.34 -9.05 9.53
N LEU A 96 1.47 -8.30 8.43
CA LEU A 96 2.09 -6.99 8.42
C LEU A 96 1.08 -5.95 8.93
N GLY A 97 1.52 -5.06 9.83
CA GLY A 97 0.70 -3.92 10.24
C GLY A 97 0.53 -2.91 9.10
N LEU A 98 -0.55 -2.10 9.15
CA LEU A 98 -0.91 -1.09 8.14
C LEU A 98 0.29 -0.26 7.66
N VAL A 99 1.07 0.28 8.59
CA VAL A 99 2.26 1.10 8.29
C VAL A 99 3.26 0.36 7.41
N ARG A 100 3.49 -0.91 7.68
CA ARG A 100 4.45 -1.71 6.92
C ARG A 100 3.91 -2.07 5.55
N CYS A 101 2.64 -2.46 5.45
CA CYS A 101 1.97 -2.67 4.17
C CYS A 101 2.03 -1.43 3.30
N ALA A 102 1.67 -0.26 3.85
CA ALA A 102 1.68 1.02 3.16
C ALA A 102 3.07 1.38 2.61
N GLN A 103 4.13 1.18 3.42
CA GLN A 103 5.50 1.40 2.96
C GLN A 103 5.85 0.49 1.78
N VAL A 104 5.52 -0.79 1.87
CA VAL A 104 5.87 -1.79 0.84
C VAL A 104 5.15 -1.49 -0.46
N VAL A 105 3.85 -1.24 -0.44
CA VAL A 105 3.08 -0.97 -1.67
C VAL A 105 3.51 0.34 -2.33
N MET A 106 3.81 1.38 -1.54
CA MET A 106 4.34 2.63 -2.09
C MET A 106 5.77 2.47 -2.64
N GLU A 107 6.65 1.72 -1.96
CA GLU A 107 7.98 1.42 -2.49
C GLU A 107 7.90 0.59 -3.79
N ALA A 108 6.98 -0.39 -3.86
CA ALA A 108 6.72 -1.20 -5.05
C ALA A 108 6.32 -0.32 -6.24
N HIS A 109 5.34 0.58 -6.03
CA HIS A 109 4.88 1.49 -7.07
C HIS A 109 6.01 2.40 -7.58
N ARG A 110 6.83 2.95 -6.68
CA ARG A 110 7.99 3.79 -7.06
C ARG A 110 9.05 3.03 -7.86
N ILE A 111 9.28 1.76 -7.54
CA ILE A 111 10.21 0.92 -8.30
C ILE A 111 9.64 0.63 -9.69
N ALA A 112 8.34 0.36 -9.77
CA ALA A 112 7.62 0.21 -11.04
C ALA A 112 7.72 1.50 -11.89
N GLU A 113 7.44 2.67 -11.31
CA GLU A 113 7.56 3.99 -11.95
C GLU A 113 8.98 4.26 -12.45
N LYS A 114 10.00 4.02 -11.62
CA LYS A 114 11.40 4.21 -12.00
C LYS A 114 11.83 3.32 -13.18
N ARG A 115 11.35 2.07 -13.22
CA ARG A 115 11.74 1.08 -14.24
C ARG A 115 10.93 1.21 -15.53
N HIS A 116 9.69 1.70 -15.44
CA HIS A 116 8.75 1.82 -16.56
C HIS A 116 8.31 3.27 -16.77
N ARG A 117 9.31 4.16 -16.94
CA ARG A 117 9.09 5.60 -17.11
C ARG A 117 8.11 5.87 -18.26
N GLY A 118 7.09 6.69 -17.99
CA GLY A 118 6.07 7.08 -18.97
C GLY A 118 4.86 6.13 -19.04
N SER A 119 4.92 4.96 -18.40
CA SER A 119 3.83 3.98 -18.39
C SER A 119 3.14 3.84 -17.02
N VAL A 120 3.76 4.35 -15.96
CA VAL A 120 3.24 4.37 -14.59
C VAL A 120 3.12 5.83 -14.15
N GLY A 121 1.98 6.19 -13.55
CA GLY A 121 1.73 7.55 -13.07
C GLY A 121 2.66 7.92 -11.91
N GLU A 122 3.01 9.21 -11.79
CA GLU A 122 3.88 9.70 -10.72
C GLU A 122 3.14 9.94 -9.39
N ARG A 123 1.81 9.83 -9.40
CA ARG A 123 0.96 10.11 -8.25
C ARG A 123 0.57 8.81 -7.56
N ASP A 124 0.88 8.72 -6.29
CA ASP A 124 0.38 7.67 -5.41
C ASP A 124 -0.99 8.11 -4.83
N GLN A 125 -1.88 7.15 -4.58
CA GLN A 125 -3.03 7.30 -3.68
C GLN A 125 -3.10 6.02 -2.84
N LEU A 126 -3.19 6.16 -1.52
CA LEU A 126 -3.26 5.01 -0.62
C LEU A 126 -4.68 4.90 -0.05
N VAL A 127 -5.26 3.72 -0.20
CA VAL A 127 -6.57 3.37 0.35
C VAL A 127 -6.40 2.10 1.19
N TRP A 128 -7.03 2.04 2.35
CA TRP A 128 -7.02 0.87 3.22
C TRP A 128 -8.37 0.67 3.90
N ILE A 129 -8.58 -0.57 4.36
CA ILE A 129 -9.69 -0.97 5.22
C ILE A 129 -9.09 -1.61 6.46
N ASN A 130 -9.64 -1.30 7.63
CA ASN A 130 -9.26 -1.91 8.90
C ASN A 130 -10.49 -2.59 9.52
N ASP A 131 -10.44 -2.92 10.82
CA ASP A 131 -11.55 -3.57 11.53
C ASP A 131 -12.87 -2.78 11.48
N ASN A 132 -12.83 -1.48 11.15
CA ASN A 132 -14.00 -0.72 10.77
C ASN A 132 -14.22 -0.84 9.26
N PRO A 133 -15.35 -1.36 8.77
CA PRO A 133 -15.59 -1.69 7.35
C PRO A 133 -15.76 -0.46 6.43
N THR A 134 -15.20 0.68 6.82
CA THR A 134 -15.18 1.92 6.03
C THR A 134 -13.80 2.10 5.41
N PHE A 135 -13.77 2.30 4.09
CA PHE A 135 -12.52 2.65 3.41
C PHE A 135 -11.97 3.97 3.94
N GLN A 136 -10.68 3.96 4.24
CA GLN A 136 -9.90 5.12 4.61
C GLN A 136 -8.93 5.41 3.47
N GLU A 137 -8.70 6.68 3.20
CA GLU A 137 -7.77 7.11 2.17
C GLU A 137 -6.88 8.25 2.67
N THR A 138 -5.70 8.34 2.08
CA THR A 138 -4.83 9.51 2.22
C THR A 138 -5.27 10.62 1.27
N SER A 139 -5.21 11.86 1.74
CA SER A 139 -5.25 13.04 0.86
C SER A 139 -4.01 13.10 -0.04
N GLU A 140 -4.07 13.91 -1.12
CA GLU A 140 -2.92 14.16 -1.99
C GLU A 140 -1.71 14.69 -1.21
N LYS A 141 -1.95 15.58 -0.23
CA LYS A 141 -0.90 16.15 0.63
C LYS A 141 -0.24 15.07 1.48
N GLU A 142 -1.03 14.25 2.17
CA GLU A 142 -0.54 13.13 3.00
C GLU A 142 0.26 12.14 2.14
N THR A 143 -0.25 11.80 0.96
CA THR A 143 0.42 10.86 0.06
C THR A 143 1.75 11.41 -0.48
N SER A 144 1.79 12.68 -0.86
CA SER A 144 3.02 13.36 -1.27
C SER A 144 4.08 13.36 -0.17
N LEU A 145 3.68 13.45 1.10
CA LEU A 145 4.58 13.41 2.25
C LEU A 145 5.15 12.02 2.48
N LEU A 146 4.29 10.99 2.44
CA LEU A 146 4.72 9.59 2.50
C LEU A 146 5.73 9.28 1.38
N GLY A 147 5.41 9.64 0.14
CA GLY A 147 6.31 9.45 -1.00
C GLY A 147 7.62 10.24 -0.88
N SER A 148 7.59 11.46 -0.33
CA SER A 148 8.81 12.25 -0.08
C SER A 148 9.70 11.65 1.01
N SER A 149 9.10 11.08 2.06
CA SER A 149 9.87 10.41 3.12
C SER A 149 10.63 9.18 2.57
N LEU A 150 10.01 8.41 1.68
CA LEU A 150 10.64 7.29 0.98
C LEU A 150 11.78 7.74 0.05
N ARG A 151 11.62 8.87 -0.66
CA ARG A 151 12.69 9.46 -1.48
C ARG A 151 13.91 9.83 -0.65
N LEU A 152 13.70 10.55 0.44
CA LEU A 152 14.79 10.99 1.31
C LEU A 152 15.50 9.80 1.96
N LYS A 153 14.77 8.72 2.30
CA LYS A 153 15.37 7.45 2.74
C LYS A 153 16.24 6.83 1.65
N ALA A 154 15.77 6.77 0.41
CA ALA A 154 16.54 6.24 -0.71
C ALA A 154 17.81 7.07 -1.02
N GLN A 155 17.83 8.35 -0.66
CA GLN A 155 18.99 9.24 -0.78
C GLN A 155 19.94 9.16 0.43
N GLY A 156 19.62 8.36 1.45
CA GLY A 156 20.39 8.29 2.70
C GLY A 156 20.20 9.48 3.64
N LEU A 157 19.23 10.35 3.35
CA LEU A 157 18.93 11.54 4.17
C LEU A 157 17.99 11.22 5.34
N LEU A 158 17.15 10.20 5.22
CA LEU A 158 16.31 9.69 6.32
C LEU A 158 16.64 8.23 6.66
N THR A 159 16.58 7.89 7.94
CA THR A 159 16.66 6.49 8.38
C THR A 159 15.30 5.80 8.18
N GLY A 160 15.32 4.46 8.10
CA GLY A 160 14.08 3.67 8.05
C GLY A 160 13.18 3.87 9.28
N GLU A 161 13.77 4.14 10.44
CA GLU A 161 13.03 4.46 11.67
C GLU A 161 12.24 5.77 11.53
N VAL A 162 12.86 6.85 11.05
CA VAL A 162 12.16 8.13 10.88
C VAL A 162 11.04 8.02 9.85
N VAL A 163 11.26 7.31 8.74
CA VAL A 163 10.20 7.02 7.77
C VAL A 163 9.05 6.26 8.41
N ASN A 164 9.34 5.25 9.23
CA ASN A 164 8.31 4.52 9.96
C ASN A 164 7.48 5.41 10.87
N GLU A 165 8.10 6.36 11.56
CA GLU A 165 7.37 7.34 12.38
C GLU A 165 6.53 8.30 11.53
N VAL A 166 7.01 8.77 10.37
CA VAL A 166 6.19 9.57 9.43
C VAL A 166 4.95 8.82 8.99
N PHE A 167 5.10 7.55 8.61
CA PHE A 167 3.98 6.71 8.20
C PHE A 167 2.99 6.49 9.34
N LYS A 168 3.47 6.21 10.56
CA LYS A 168 2.59 6.07 11.72
C LYS A 168 1.78 7.35 11.98
N VAL A 169 2.42 8.51 12.02
CA VAL A 169 1.73 9.79 12.26
C VAL A 169 0.65 10.07 11.22
N ILE A 170 0.87 9.72 9.95
CA ILE A 170 -0.10 9.97 8.87
C ILE A 170 -1.22 8.92 8.87
N LEU A 171 -0.91 7.64 9.10
CA LEU A 171 -1.85 6.53 8.95
C LEU A 171 -2.61 6.18 10.24
N ASN A 172 -1.98 6.35 11.41
CA ASN A 172 -2.59 6.14 12.72
C ASN A 172 -3.09 7.49 13.25
N ARG A 173 -4.26 7.91 12.77
CA ARG A 173 -4.92 9.22 13.04
C ARG A 173 -5.23 9.52 14.52
N ASP A 174 -4.82 8.67 15.45
CA ASP A 174 -4.99 8.91 16.88
C ASP A 174 -3.84 9.76 17.43
N ASN A 175 -4.22 10.88 18.08
CA ASN A 175 -3.33 11.88 18.69
C ASN A 175 -2.44 11.36 19.84
N SER A 176 -2.34 10.04 20.06
CA SER A 176 -1.52 9.42 21.10
C SER A 176 -0.01 9.43 20.75
N GLU A 177 0.37 9.80 19.52
CA GLU A 177 1.76 9.74 19.04
C GLU A 177 2.48 11.11 18.98
N ARG A 178 2.25 12.01 19.94
CA ARG A 178 2.97 13.30 20.06
C ARG A 178 4.51 13.15 20.06
N ASP A 179 5.01 12.03 20.58
CA ASP A 179 6.44 11.72 20.63
C ASP A 179 7.01 11.36 19.25
N ALA A 180 6.22 10.71 18.38
CA ALA A 180 6.62 10.38 17.01
C ALA A 180 6.78 11.65 16.16
N ALA A 181 5.80 12.57 16.24
CA ALA A 181 5.87 13.86 15.57
C ALA A 181 7.08 14.68 16.04
N THR A 182 7.39 14.64 17.33
CA THR A 182 8.58 15.30 17.90
C THR A 182 9.89 14.73 17.34
N ARG A 183 10.03 13.39 17.28
CA ARG A 183 11.21 12.74 16.69
C ARG A 183 11.39 13.06 15.21
N VAL A 184 10.29 13.00 14.44
CA VAL A 184 10.30 13.33 13.00
C VAL A 184 10.71 14.78 12.80
N ARG A 185 10.14 15.71 13.59
CA ARG A 185 10.49 17.14 13.56
C ARG A 185 11.97 17.37 13.81
N ASP A 186 12.53 16.78 14.86
CA ASP A 186 13.91 17.04 15.26
C ASP A 186 14.90 16.49 14.20
N LYS A 187 14.62 15.34 13.59
CA LYS A 187 15.41 14.82 12.46
C LYS A 187 15.27 15.62 11.18
N LEU A 188 14.07 16.10 10.85
CA LEU A 188 13.89 16.95 9.69
C LEU A 188 14.59 18.31 9.86
N ARG A 189 14.66 18.86 11.08
CA ARG A 189 15.43 20.07 11.38
C ARG A 189 16.93 19.89 11.16
N GLU A 190 17.50 18.75 11.56
CA GLU A 190 18.91 18.43 11.27
C GLU A 190 19.18 18.39 9.75
N ILE A 191 18.26 17.83 8.97
CA ILE A 191 18.39 17.72 7.50
C ILE A 191 18.17 19.08 6.82
N LEU A 192 17.31 19.95 7.36
CA LEU A 192 17.04 21.26 6.77
C LEU A 192 18.21 22.23 6.81
N LEU A 193 19.23 21.96 7.61
CA LEU A 193 20.53 22.63 7.51
C LEU A 193 21.29 22.29 6.21
N SER A 194 20.79 21.33 5.42
CA SER A 194 21.37 20.86 4.14
C SER A 194 20.50 21.15 2.90
N ASP A 195 19.49 22.03 3.01
CA ASP A 195 18.74 22.66 1.91
C ASP A 195 17.93 21.71 0.98
N SER A 196 17.09 20.83 1.58
CA SER A 196 16.14 20.01 0.82
C SER A 196 14.68 20.48 1.00
N ASP A 197 14.07 20.98 -0.09
CA ASP A 197 12.67 21.41 -0.15
C ASP A 197 11.67 20.32 0.31
N GLY A 198 11.98 19.05 0.06
CA GLY A 198 11.16 17.92 0.49
C GLY A 198 11.14 17.76 2.02
N ALA A 199 12.28 17.97 2.67
CA ALA A 199 12.39 17.94 4.13
C ALA A 199 11.61 19.10 4.77
N ARG A 200 11.50 20.24 4.08
CA ARG A 200 10.78 21.43 4.56
C ARG A 200 9.29 21.20 4.61
N ARG A 201 8.72 20.68 3.52
CA ARG A 201 7.30 20.32 3.45
C ARG A 201 6.92 19.25 4.47
N LEU A 202 7.79 18.26 4.69
CA LEU A 202 7.64 17.27 5.75
C LEU A 202 7.64 17.89 7.15
N LEU A 203 8.55 18.83 7.41
CA LEU A 203 8.65 19.51 8.70
C LEU A 203 7.40 20.36 8.97
N ASP A 204 6.95 21.13 7.98
CA ASP A 204 5.79 22.01 8.14
C ASP A 204 4.52 21.21 8.44
N TYR A 205 4.31 20.07 7.78
CA TYR A 205 3.17 19.19 8.07
C TYR A 205 3.22 18.64 9.50
N VAL A 206 4.39 18.19 9.94
CA VAL A 206 4.60 17.62 11.28
C VAL A 206 4.43 18.69 12.36
N LEU A 207 4.86 19.93 12.10
CA LEU A 207 4.79 21.04 13.04
C LEU A 207 3.40 21.62 13.19
N PHE A 208 2.67 21.77 12.10
CA PHE A 208 1.47 22.61 12.06
C PHE A 208 0.20 21.83 11.73
N GLY A 209 0.29 20.55 11.40
CA GLY A 209 -0.87 19.79 10.91
C GLY A 209 -1.47 20.47 9.67
N ARG A 210 -2.69 20.09 9.30
CA ARG A 210 -3.39 20.55 8.08
C ARG A 210 -3.59 22.08 8.03
N ASN A 211 -2.63 22.83 7.49
CA ASN A 211 -2.85 24.13 6.83
C ASN A 211 -2.46 24.03 5.35
#